data_AF-A0A382ATU7-F1
#
_entry.id   AF-A0A382ATU7-F1
#
_cell.length_a   1.000
_cell.length_b   1.000
_cell.length_c   1.000
_cell.angle_alpha   90.00
_cell.angle_beta   90.00
_cell.angle_gamma   90.00
#
_symmetry.space_group_name_H-M   'P 1'
#
loop_
_entity.id
_entity.type
_entity.pdbx_description
1 polymer ?
#
loop_
_entity_poly.entity_id
_entity_poly.type
_entity_poly.pdbx_seq_one_letter_code
_entity_poly.pdbx_strand_id
1 'polypeptide(L)'
;MMLSFLITSCESLREGLTGSKNLSTDEFLVEKKDPLVLPPDFENLPNPSERQVSVEEMTSFEKTLKKQTISESSSATENSVEESILNQIKKR
;
A
#
# COMPACT_ATOMS: atom_id res chain seq x y z
N MET A 1 31.25 -50.08 37.97
CA MET A 1 29.92 -49.47 37.77
C MET A 1 29.93 -48.17 36.96
N MET A 2 31.08 -47.71 36.40
CA MET A 2 31.16 -46.47 35.59
C MET A 2 31.14 -46.69 34.05
N LEU A 3 31.23 -47.94 33.57
CA LEU A 3 31.32 -48.25 32.13
C LEU A 3 29.94 -48.24 31.41
N SER A 4 28.84 -48.40 32.17
CA SER A 4 27.49 -48.50 31.61
C SER A 4 26.91 -47.17 31.13
N PHE A 5 27.52 -46.02 31.46
CA PHE A 5 27.06 -44.71 31.02
C PHE A 5 27.56 -44.33 29.61
N LEU A 6 28.60 -45.00 29.10
CA LEU A 6 29.19 -44.68 27.78
C LEU A 6 28.43 -45.29 26.61
N ILE A 7 27.58 -46.29 26.86
CA ILE A 7 26.81 -47.00 25.82
C ILE A 7 25.50 -46.28 25.46
N THR A 8 25.00 -45.39 26.32
CA THR A 8 23.73 -44.66 26.09
C THR A 8 23.90 -43.40 25.26
N SER A 9 25.13 -42.94 25.02
CA SER A 9 25.42 -41.71 24.26
C SER A 9 25.63 -41.90 22.75
N CYS A 10 25.47 -43.12 22.23
CA CYS A 10 25.61 -43.44 20.79
C CYS A 10 24.31 -43.20 19.99
N GLU A 11 23.23 -42.76 20.62
CA GLU A 11 21.92 -42.60 19.99
C GLU A 11 21.94 -41.56 18.84
N SER A 12 22.55 -40.39 19.06
CA SER A 12 22.66 -39.34 18.03
C SER A 12 23.57 -39.70 16.86
N LEU A 13 24.60 -40.53 17.09
CA LEU A 13 25.47 -41.04 16.03
C LEU A 13 24.73 -42.05 15.14
N ARG A 14 23.83 -42.86 15.72
CA ARG A 14 23.02 -43.82 14.97
C ARG A 14 22.05 -43.11 14.03
N GLU A 15 21.42 -42.02 14.44
CA GLU A 15 20.56 -41.21 13.57
C GLU A 15 21.32 -40.54 12.42
N GLY A 16 22.54 -40.05 12.67
CA GLY A 16 23.39 -39.48 11.61
C GLY A 16 23.88 -40.50 10.58
N LEU A 17 24.16 -41.75 11.01
CA LEU A 17 24.66 -42.81 10.13
C LEU A 17 23.54 -43.57 9.39
N THR A 18 22.38 -43.75 10.02
CA THR A 18 21.26 -44.48 9.41
C THR A 18 20.46 -43.64 8.42
N GLY A 19 20.74 -42.33 8.33
CA GLY A 19 20.06 -41.41 7.41
C GLY A 19 18.56 -41.31 7.64
N SER A 20 18.05 -41.82 8.77
CA SER A 20 16.64 -41.74 9.11
C SER A 20 16.32 -40.28 9.39
N LYS A 21 15.48 -39.69 8.54
CA LYS A 21 14.95 -38.37 8.78
C LYS A 21 14.20 -38.38 10.11
N ASN A 22 14.67 -37.58 11.07
CA ASN A 22 13.87 -37.21 12.23
C ASN A 22 12.51 -36.69 11.73
N LEU A 23 11.42 -37.01 12.44
CA LEU A 23 10.08 -36.41 12.24
C LEU A 23 10.11 -34.92 12.65
N SER A 24 11.06 -34.16 12.13
CA SER A 24 11.17 -32.72 12.23
C SER A 24 10.20 -32.10 11.23
N THR A 25 9.36 -31.23 11.76
CA THR A 25 8.27 -30.49 11.12
C THR A 25 8.75 -29.40 10.15
N ASP A 26 10.06 -29.24 9.95
CA ASP A 26 10.64 -28.16 9.14
C ASP A 26 10.99 -28.61 7.71
N GLU A 27 10.13 -29.43 7.11
CA GLU A 27 10.08 -29.54 5.65
C GLU A 27 9.31 -28.33 5.14
N PHE A 28 9.98 -27.41 4.44
CA PHE A 28 9.29 -26.30 3.79
C PHE A 28 8.19 -26.83 2.87
N LEU A 29 6.92 -26.64 3.24
CA LEU A 29 5.77 -26.89 2.36
C LEU A 29 5.80 -25.85 1.25
N VAL A 30 6.51 -26.17 0.16
CA VAL A 30 6.49 -25.35 -1.04
C VAL A 30 5.16 -25.59 -1.76
N GLU A 31 4.16 -24.80 -1.40
CA GLU A 31 2.88 -24.78 -2.12
C GLU A 31 3.10 -24.17 -3.51
N LYS A 32 2.76 -24.93 -4.55
CA LYS A 32 2.78 -24.43 -5.92
C LYS A 32 1.66 -23.41 -6.05
N LYS A 33 2.03 -22.13 -6.09
CA LYS A 33 1.08 -21.06 -6.39
C LYS A 33 0.53 -21.27 -7.79
N ASP A 34 -0.78 -21.13 -7.92
CA ASP A 34 -1.44 -21.18 -9.21
C ASP A 34 -0.81 -20.18 -10.18
N PRO A 35 -0.73 -20.54 -11.48
CA PRO A 35 -0.26 -19.60 -12.48
C PRO A 35 -1.14 -18.34 -12.43
N LEU A 36 -0.51 -17.18 -12.60
CA LEU A 36 -1.24 -15.93 -12.73
C LEU A 36 -2.13 -16.01 -13.97
N VAL A 37 -3.44 -16.14 -13.76
CA VAL A 37 -4.45 -16.09 -14.82
C VAL A 37 -5.03 -14.70 -14.89
N LEU A 38 -5.14 -14.17 -16.11
CA LEU A 38 -5.81 -12.90 -16.32
C LEU A 38 -7.30 -13.07 -16.05
N PRO A 39 -7.95 -12.11 -15.36
CA PRO A 39 -9.39 -12.16 -15.17
C PRO A 39 -10.10 -12.13 -16.54
N PRO A 40 -11.29 -12.73 -16.65
CA PRO A 40 -12.03 -12.85 -17.91
C PRO A 40 -12.32 -11.50 -18.60
N ASP A 41 -12.34 -10.41 -17.82
CA ASP A 41 -12.62 -9.04 -18.27
C ASP A 41 -11.39 -8.12 -18.19
N PHE A 42 -10.16 -8.66 -18.25
CA PHE A 42 -8.93 -7.87 -18.13
C PHE A 42 -8.82 -6.71 -19.14
N GLU A 43 -9.26 -6.93 -20.38
CA GLU A 43 -9.24 -5.94 -21.46
C GLU A 43 -10.50 -5.05 -21.49
N ASN A 44 -11.52 -5.41 -20.71
CA ASN A 44 -12.80 -4.69 -20.70
C ASN A 44 -12.71 -3.55 -19.68
N LEU A 45 -12.41 -2.36 -20.17
CA LEU A 45 -12.55 -1.15 -19.37
C LEU A 45 -14.05 -0.89 -19.11
N PRO A 46 -14.42 -0.41 -17.90
CA PRO A 46 -15.77 0.06 -17.68
C PRO A 46 -16.08 1.12 -18.74
N ASN A 47 -17.29 1.07 -19.29
CA ASN A 47 -17.71 2.07 -20.25
C ASN A 47 -17.48 3.44 -19.59
N PRO A 48 -16.80 4.40 -20.25
CA PRO A 48 -16.83 5.77 -19.81
C PRO A 48 -18.28 6.19 -20.01
N SER A 49 -19.13 5.87 -19.04
CA SER A 49 -20.46 6.42 -19.01
C SER A 49 -20.19 7.91 -19.10
N GLU A 50 -20.78 8.55 -20.11
CA GLU A 50 -21.20 9.91 -19.96
C GLU A 50 -22.05 9.85 -18.70
N ARG A 51 -21.42 10.09 -17.55
CA ARG A 51 -22.12 10.27 -16.29
C ARG A 51 -23.05 11.39 -16.71
N GLN A 52 -24.34 11.10 -16.84
CA GLN A 52 -25.33 12.15 -16.92
C GLN A 52 -25.06 12.94 -15.67
N VAL A 53 -24.27 14.02 -15.81
CA VAL A 53 -23.87 14.83 -14.70
C VAL A 53 -25.21 15.33 -14.23
N SER A 54 -25.68 14.78 -13.12
CA SER A 54 -26.98 15.15 -12.61
C SER A 54 -26.95 16.67 -12.51
N VAL A 55 -28.00 17.33 -12.98
CA VAL A 55 -28.04 18.81 -12.97
C VAL A 55 -27.78 19.31 -11.54
N GLU A 56 -28.11 18.50 -10.53
CA GLU A 56 -27.75 18.68 -9.13
C GLU A 56 -26.22 18.71 -8.85
N GLU A 57 -25.42 17.80 -9.43
CA GLU A 57 -23.95 17.78 -9.29
C GLU A 57 -23.29 19.01 -9.94
N MET A 58 -23.75 19.46 -11.11
CA MET A 58 -23.21 20.67 -11.76
C MET A 58 -23.52 21.94 -10.97
N THR A 59 -24.75 22.08 -10.48
CA THR A 59 -25.20 23.28 -9.76
C THR A 59 -24.53 23.43 -8.39
N SER A 60 -24.28 22.32 -7.69
CA SER A 60 -23.55 22.32 -6.41
C SER A 60 -22.06 22.69 -6.58
N PHE A 61 -21.43 22.22 -7.66
CA PHE A 61 -20.06 22.59 -8.02
C PHE A 61 -19.96 24.08 -8.38
N GLU A 62 -20.84 24.59 -9.25
CA GLU A 62 -20.86 26.00 -9.64
C GLU A 62 -21.04 26.93 -8.44
N LYS A 63 -21.92 26.57 -7.49
CA LYS A 63 -22.14 27.32 -6.25
C LYS A 63 -20.89 27.39 -5.38
N THR A 64 -20.12 26.29 -5.32
CA THR A 64 -18.86 26.22 -4.57
C THR A 64 -17.78 27.07 -5.24
N LEU A 65 -17.68 27.02 -6.56
CA LEU A 65 -16.74 27.82 -7.35
C LEU A 65 -17.02 29.33 -7.27
N LYS A 66 -18.31 29.72 -7.34
CA LYS A 66 -18.73 31.12 -7.15
C LYS A 66 -18.46 31.63 -5.74
N LYS A 67 -18.57 30.78 -4.72
CA LYS A 67 -18.23 31.15 -3.34
C LYS A 67 -16.73 31.45 -3.18
N GLN A 68 -15.87 30.73 -3.90
CA GLN A 68 -14.42 30.96 -3.86
C GLN A 68 -14.03 32.28 -4.54
N THR A 69 -14.59 32.58 -5.71
CA THR A 69 -14.32 33.84 -6.43
C THR A 69 -14.78 35.09 -5.70
N ILE A 70 -15.88 35.01 -4.93
CA ILE A 70 -16.34 36.11 -4.07
C ILE A 70 -15.46 36.29 -2.83
N SER A 71 -14.76 35.24 -2.37
CA SER A 71 -13.85 35.30 -1.23
C SER A 71 -12.45 35.80 -1.59
N GLU A 72 -12.09 35.84 -2.88
CA GLU A 72 -10.76 36.26 -3.37
C GLU A 72 -10.78 37.57 -4.15
N SER A 73 -11.92 38.27 -4.25
CA SER A 73 -11.97 39.62 -4.82
C SER A 73 -11.46 40.70 -3.85
N SER A 74 -10.31 40.48 -3.23
CA SER A 74 -9.40 41.59 -2.94
C SER A 74 -8.56 41.78 -4.19
N SER A 75 -9.06 42.64 -5.08
CA SER A 75 -8.34 43.15 -6.25
C SER A 75 -6.98 43.72 -5.82
N ALA A 76 -5.94 42.90 -5.87
CA ALA A 76 -4.57 43.35 -5.81
C ALA A 76 -4.09 43.42 -7.26
N THR A 77 -4.23 44.61 -7.82
CA THR A 77 -3.34 45.13 -8.87
C THR A 77 -1.93 44.62 -8.66
N GLU A 78 -1.36 43.90 -9.64
CA GLU A 78 0.06 43.79 -10.05
C GLU A 78 1.17 44.08 -9.01
N ASN A 79 0.93 43.85 -7.72
CA ASN A 79 1.90 44.11 -6.67
C ASN A 79 2.58 42.78 -6.41
N SER A 80 3.78 42.69 -6.97
CA SER A 80 4.72 41.57 -6.90
C SER A 80 4.58 40.76 -5.61
N VAL A 81 4.68 39.43 -5.75
CA VAL A 81 4.75 38.46 -4.65
C VAL A 81 5.73 38.92 -3.55
N GLU A 82 6.79 39.62 -3.94
CA GLU A 82 7.79 40.22 -3.04
C GLU A 82 7.18 41.23 -2.07
N GLU A 83 6.26 42.10 -2.52
CA GLU A 83 5.60 43.09 -1.68
C GLU A 83 4.62 42.44 -0.68
N SER A 84 3.97 41.34 -1.10
CA SER A 84 3.11 40.53 -0.23
C SER A 84 3.92 39.87 0.90
N ILE A 85 5.10 39.32 0.57
CA ILE A 85 6.02 38.73 1.55
C ILE A 85 6.55 39.79 2.53
N LEU A 86 6.96 40.97 2.04
CA LEU A 86 7.45 42.05 2.89
C LEU A 86 6.39 42.55 3.89
N ASN A 87 5.14 42.66 3.46
CA ASN A 87 4.04 43.07 4.32
C ASN A 87 3.72 42.04 5.42
N GLN A 88 3.85 40.75 5.13
CA GLN A 88 3.71 39.68 6.14
C GLN A 88 4.81 39.75 7.20
N ILE A 89 6.05 40.02 6.77
CA ILE A 89 7.20 40.13 7.69
C ILE A 89 7.04 41.35 8.63
N LYS A 90 6.60 42.51 8.11
CA LYS A 90 6.43 43.74 8.91
C LYS A 90 5.28 43.69 9.93
N LYS A 91 4.26 42.85 9.71
CA LYS A 91 3.12 42.71 10.63
C LYS A 91 3.44 41.83 11.85
N ARG A 92 4.58 41.14 11.85
CA ARG A 92 5.10 40.36 12.96
C ARG A 92 5.90 41.24 13.90
#